data_AF-A0A924TDX6-F1
#
_entry.id   AF-A0A924TDX6-F1
#
_cell.length_a   1.000
_cell.length_b   1.000
_cell.length_c   1.000
_cell.angle_alpha   90.00
_cell.angle_beta   90.00
_cell.angle_gamma   90.00
#
_symmetry.space_group_name_H-M   'P 1'
#
loop_
_entity.id
_entity.type
_entity.pdbx_description
1 polymer ?
#
loop_
_entity_poly.entity_id
_entity_poly.type
_entity_poly.pdbx_seq_one_letter_code
_entity_poly.pdbx_strand_id
1 'polypeptide(L)' 'MPSPPLHKGKILVVDDDRLVLATLAHGLSQAGYEVIDADNG' A
#
# COMPACT_ATOMS: atom_id res chain seq x y z
N MET A 1 17.42 -11.61 -21.01
CA MET A 1 16.31 -10.65 -20.88
C MET A 1 15.88 -10.64 -19.42
N PRO A 2 16.00 -9.55 -18.67
CA PRO A 2 15.39 -9.46 -17.34
C PRO A 2 13.86 -9.42 -17.48
N SER A 3 13.14 -10.12 -16.60
CA SER A 3 11.68 -10.04 -16.53
C SER A 3 11.24 -8.68 -15.99
N PRO A 4 10.12 -8.11 -16.47
CA PRO A 4 9.56 -6.91 -15.86
C PRO A 4 9.26 -7.16 -14.38
N PRO A 5 9.44 -6.16 -13.50
CA PRO A 5 9.09 -6.31 -12.09
C PRO A 5 7.60 -6.66 -11.98
N LEU A 6 7.30 -7.77 -11.28
CA LEU A 6 5.93 -8.07 -10.85
C LEU A 6 5.54 -7.00 -9.84
N HIS A 7 4.85 -5.95 -10.31
CA HIS A 7 4.11 -5.08 -9.40
C HIS A 7 3.02 -5.96 -8.77
N LYS A 8 3.07 -6.17 -7.46
CA LYS A 8 2.25 -7.17 -6.77
C LYS A 8 0.74 -6.83 -6.69
N GLY A 9 0.29 -5.83 -7.43
CA GLY A 9 -1.09 -5.33 -7.43
C GLY A 9 -1.24 -4.07 -6.58
N LYS A 10 -2.38 -3.39 -6.75
CA LYS A 10 -2.77 -2.21 -5.97
C LYS A 10 -3.62 -2.63 -4.77
N ILE A 11 -3.40 -2.00 -3.62
CA ILE A 11 -4.15 -2.22 -2.38
C ILE A 11 -4.74 -0.87 -1.93
N LEU A 12 -6.05 -0.82 -1.73
CA LEU A 12 -6.74 0.30 -1.07
C LEU A 12 -6.81 0.01 0.43
N VAL A 13 -6.22 0.88 1.25
CA VAL A 13 -6.29 0.78 2.70
C VAL A 13 -7.23 1.88 3.19
N VAL A 14 -8.27 1.47 3.91
CA VAL A 14 -9.29 2.36 4.48
C VAL A 14 -9.27 2.16 5.99
N ASP A 15 -8.86 3.18 6.72
CA ASP A 15 -8.87 3.20 8.19
C ASP A 15 -9.05 4.65 8.66
N ASP A 16 -9.76 4.85 9.78
CA ASP A 16 -10.03 6.17 10.35
C ASP A 16 -8.85 6.66 11.22
N ASP A 17 -7.95 5.74 11.62
CA ASP A 17 -6.72 6.07 12.33
C ASP A 17 -5.53 6.24 11.37
N ARG A 18 -5.00 7.46 11.33
CA ARG A 18 -3.81 7.82 10.53
C ARG A 18 -2.56 7.04 10.91
N LEU A 19 -2.43 6.60 12.16
CA LEU A 19 -1.30 5.77 12.60
C LEU A 19 -1.35 4.38 11.97
N VAL A 20 -2.57 3.82 11.86
CA VAL A 20 -2.81 2.52 11.24
C VAL A 20 -2.58 2.60 9.73
N LEU A 21 -3.14 3.62 9.07
CA LEU A 21 -2.87 3.91 7.64
C LEU A 21 -1.36 4.02 7.35
N ALA A 22 -0.64 4.82 8.12
CA ALA A 22 0.81 5.02 7.93
C ALA A 22 1.59 3.71 8.10
N THR A 23 1.24 2.91 9.10
CA THR A 23 1.92 1.64 9.39
C THR A 23 1.65 0.60 8.29
N LEU A 24 0.40 0.48 7.85
CA LEU A 24 0.00 -0.41 6.75
C LEU A 24 0.61 0.02 5.42
N ALA A 25 0.53 1.29 5.07
CA ALA A 25 1.09 1.81 3.83
C ALA A 25 2.60 1.61 3.76
N HIS A 26 3.30 1.85 4.88
CA HIS A 26 4.74 1.62 4.95
C HIS A 26 5.09 0.13 4.78
N GLY A 27 4.41 -0.77 5.50
CA GLY A 27 4.68 -2.22 5.40
C GLY A 27 4.38 -2.80 4.02
N LEU A 28 3.26 -2.41 3.41
CA LEU A 28 2.84 -2.87 2.09
C LEU A 28 3.71 -2.30 0.97
N SER A 29 4.14 -1.03 1.08
CA SER A 29 5.08 -0.43 0.13
C SER A 29 6.44 -1.14 0.17
N GLN A 30 6.98 -1.45 1.36
CA GLN A 30 8.21 -2.23 1.50
C GLN A 30 8.09 -3.64 0.91
N ALA A 31 6.89 -4.23 0.96
CA ALA A 31 6.61 -5.52 0.35
C ALA A 31 6.45 -5.49 -1.18
N GLY A 32 6.47 -4.30 -1.80
CA GLY A 32 6.38 -4.10 -3.26
C GLY A 32 4.96 -3.96 -3.80
N TYR A 33 4.01 -3.59 -2.95
CA TYR A 33 2.64 -3.26 -3.36
C TYR A 33 2.50 -1.75 -3.57
N GLU A 34 1.60 -1.38 -4.48
CA GLU A 34 1.17 0.01 -4.64
C GLU A 34 -0.01 0.24 -3.68
N VAL A 35 0.20 1.11 -2.70
CA VAL A 35 -0.81 1.39 -1.67
C VAL A 35 -1.51 2.69 -1.99
N ILE A 36 -2.84 2.67 -1.92
CA ILE A 36 -3.71 3.83 -1.97
C ILE A 36 -4.31 3.97 -0.58
N ASP A 37 -4.04 5.09 0.07
CA ASP A 37 -4.65 5.49 1.33
C ASP A 37 -5.98 6.19 1.07
N ALA A 38 -7.00 5.82 1.83
CA ALA A 38 -8.23 6.58 1.95
C ALA A 38 -8.51 6.80 3.43
N ASP A 39 -8.52 8.06 3.85
CA ASP A 39 -9.15 8.45 5.10
C ASP A 39 -10.66 8.56 4.82
N ASN A 40 -11.51 7.87 5.61
CA ASN A 40 -12.94 8.08 5.47
C ASN A 40 -13.28 9.50 5.96
N GLY A 41 -13.59 10.39 5.02
CA GLY A 41 -14.28 11.66 5.26
C GLY A 41 -15.74 11.57 4.85
#